data_AF-A0A9E4Q678-F1
#
_entry.id   AF-A0A9E4Q678-F1
#
_cell.length_a   1.000
_cell.length_b   1.000
_cell.length_c   1.000
_cell.angle_alpha   90.00
_cell.angle_beta   90.00
_cell.angle_gamma   90.00
#
_symmetry.space_group_name_H-M   'P 1'
#
loop_
_entity.id
_entity.type
_entity.pdbx_description
1 polymer ?
#
loop_
_entity_poly.entity_id
_entity_poly.type
_entity_poly.pdbx_seq_one_letter_code
_entity_poly.pdbx_strand_id
1 'polypeptide(L)'
;IEMFRQYGMGSFRDLLVRLSKDPAMLMWLDNQDNHKDSINENFGREILELFSMGVGNYTEDDIKECARAFTGWRVVNPEYMSIKMRNNTARPYGYIAWQFEYDEADHDHGIKNFLGESGDFNGEDVVDIICKQDATPRFIARQLYHFFVADEPPVPQWPHTEPRDPEAIDVMVKAYFEHDYSIKAMLQAMFNSDFFKSKDARFARIKSPAEMVVGTLRLAGGIGVPSMDTYTAANVSAYMGQDLLNPPSVEGWQGGEEWINTGAYVHRINFASKVIGDASKPGIRSLVDRVGGRTDNSPLPPDQLVDTCLELLGPMPVLETTRQGLIDYAGKWGDLRFDSPDAIAESDKRIIIMLQLVVTTQEYQMV
;
A
#
# COMPACT_ATOMS: atom_id res chain seq x y z
N ILE A 1 7.76 -0.58 -12.11
CA ILE A 1 6.60 0.33 -11.89
C ILE A 1 5.83 0.64 -13.17
N GLU A 2 6.48 0.95 -14.29
CA GLU A 2 5.78 1.28 -15.55
C GLU A 2 4.81 0.19 -16.01
N MET A 3 5.23 -1.08 -15.95
CA MET A 3 4.37 -2.25 -16.20
C MET A 3 3.08 -2.19 -15.37
N PHE A 4 3.17 -2.03 -14.05
CA PHE A 4 1.98 -1.92 -13.19
C PHE A 4 1.11 -0.70 -13.50
N ARG A 5 1.70 0.44 -13.89
CA ARG A 5 0.92 1.63 -14.31
C ARG A 5 0.13 1.39 -15.59
N GLN A 6 0.69 0.60 -16.51
CA GLN A 6 0.08 0.31 -17.79
C GLN A 6 -0.94 -0.83 -17.74
N TYR A 7 -0.65 -1.88 -16.96
CA TYR A 7 -1.40 -3.14 -16.96
C TYR A 7 -2.11 -3.48 -15.65
N GLY A 8 -1.86 -2.75 -14.56
CA GLY A 8 -2.39 -3.09 -13.22
C GLY A 8 -3.91 -3.06 -13.09
N MET A 9 -4.63 -2.39 -14.00
CA MET A 9 -6.10 -2.40 -14.09
C MET A 9 -6.63 -3.33 -15.20
N GLY A 10 -5.77 -4.14 -15.82
CA GLY A 10 -6.14 -5.08 -16.88
C GLY A 10 -6.66 -6.42 -16.37
N SER A 11 -6.48 -7.46 -17.19
CA SER A 11 -6.68 -8.85 -16.77
C SER A 11 -5.52 -9.29 -15.85
N PHE A 12 -5.84 -10.02 -14.78
CA PHE A 12 -4.85 -10.57 -13.87
C PHE A 12 -3.92 -11.56 -14.58
N ARG A 13 -4.44 -12.36 -15.52
CA ARG A 13 -3.64 -13.24 -16.37
C ARG A 13 -2.52 -12.49 -17.07
N ASP A 14 -2.87 -11.42 -17.78
CA ASP A 14 -1.88 -10.60 -18.50
C ASP A 14 -0.89 -9.94 -17.55
N LEU A 15 -1.35 -9.50 -16.38
CA LEU A 15 -0.49 -8.91 -15.36
C LEU A 15 0.52 -9.94 -14.83
N LEU A 16 0.05 -11.16 -14.53
CA LEU A 16 0.87 -12.23 -13.99
C LEU A 16 1.89 -12.73 -15.02
N VAL A 17 1.49 -12.93 -16.29
CA VAL A 17 2.45 -13.26 -17.38
C VAL A 17 3.52 -12.18 -17.52
N ARG A 18 3.13 -10.90 -17.49
CA ARG A 18 4.08 -9.78 -17.62
C ARG A 18 5.03 -9.69 -16.44
N LEU A 19 4.53 -9.94 -15.22
CA LEU A 19 5.34 -10.02 -14.03
C LEU A 19 6.36 -11.16 -14.15
N SER A 20 5.93 -12.33 -14.61
CA SER A 20 6.80 -13.49 -14.78
C SER A 20 7.85 -13.33 -15.88
N LYS A 21 7.62 -12.43 -16.85
CA LYS A 21 8.62 -12.05 -17.87
C LYS A 21 9.48 -10.85 -17.45
N ASP A 22 9.25 -10.25 -16.30
CA ASP A 22 10.04 -9.09 -15.85
C ASP A 22 11.44 -9.56 -15.40
N PRO A 23 12.53 -9.00 -15.96
CA PRO A 23 13.87 -9.42 -15.59
C PRO A 23 14.21 -9.23 -14.12
N ALA A 24 13.64 -8.22 -13.44
CA ALA A 24 13.88 -8.03 -12.02
C ALA A 24 13.24 -9.16 -11.21
N MET A 25 12.05 -9.63 -11.60
CA MET A 25 11.39 -10.78 -10.95
C MET A 25 12.14 -12.08 -11.22
N LEU A 26 12.53 -12.33 -12.47
CA LEU A 26 13.30 -13.53 -12.82
C LEU A 26 14.60 -13.61 -12.01
N MET A 27 15.31 -12.49 -11.86
CA MET A 27 16.53 -12.41 -11.04
C MET A 27 16.27 -12.53 -9.55
N TRP A 28 15.23 -11.87 -9.02
CA TRP A 28 14.97 -11.87 -7.59
C TRP A 28 14.53 -13.24 -7.08
N LEU A 29 13.85 -14.01 -7.94
CA LEU A 29 13.33 -15.34 -7.63
C LEU A 29 14.18 -16.48 -8.19
N ASP A 30 15.40 -16.18 -8.62
CA ASP A 30 16.38 -17.15 -9.09
C ASP A 30 15.94 -18.03 -10.27
N ASN A 31 15.02 -17.55 -11.11
CA ASN A 31 14.58 -18.30 -12.29
C ASN A 31 15.65 -18.33 -13.38
N GLN A 32 16.65 -17.45 -13.33
CA GLN A 32 17.82 -17.53 -14.22
C GLN A 32 18.63 -18.83 -14.02
N ASP A 33 18.51 -19.45 -12.83
CA ASP A 33 19.17 -20.70 -12.46
C ASP A 33 18.23 -21.91 -12.59
N ASN A 34 17.02 -21.72 -13.14
CA ASN A 34 16.01 -22.76 -13.35
C ASN A 34 16.15 -23.38 -14.75
N HIS A 35 16.79 -24.54 -14.83
CA HIS A 35 17.10 -25.25 -16.07
C HIS A 35 16.42 -26.61 -16.11
N LYS A 36 16.09 -27.12 -17.30
CA LYS A 36 15.43 -28.45 -17.43
C LYS A 36 16.14 -29.60 -16.73
N ASP A 37 17.48 -29.54 -16.64
CA ASP A 37 18.32 -30.57 -16.01
C ASP A 37 18.61 -30.28 -14.51
N SER A 38 18.19 -29.11 -14.02
CA SER A 38 18.39 -28.63 -12.65
C SER A 38 17.28 -27.65 -12.26
N ILE A 39 16.14 -28.19 -11.85
CA ILE A 39 14.93 -27.42 -11.52
C ILE A 39 15.15 -26.61 -10.24
N ASN A 40 14.83 -25.32 -10.30
CA ASN A 40 14.77 -24.44 -9.14
C ASN A 40 13.31 -24.11 -8.80
N GLU A 41 12.84 -24.58 -7.65
CA GLU A 41 11.45 -24.45 -7.22
C GLU A 41 11.06 -23.05 -6.75
N ASN A 42 12.03 -22.14 -6.51
CA ASN A 42 11.77 -20.85 -5.86
C ASN A 42 10.70 -20.04 -6.60
N PHE A 43 10.88 -19.78 -7.90
CA PHE A 43 9.90 -19.04 -8.70
C PHE A 43 8.51 -19.72 -8.70
N GLY A 44 8.48 -21.04 -8.88
CA GLY A 44 7.24 -21.82 -8.89
C GLY A 44 6.51 -21.80 -7.55
N ARG A 45 7.24 -21.74 -6.43
CA ARG A 45 6.65 -21.59 -5.09
C ARG A 45 6.07 -20.20 -4.92
N GLU A 46 6.86 -19.17 -5.16
CA GLU A 46 6.47 -17.79 -4.88
C GLU A 46 5.30 -17.33 -5.77
N ILE A 47 5.22 -17.78 -7.04
CA ILE A 47 4.08 -17.43 -7.91
C ILE A 47 2.76 -17.98 -7.36
N LEU A 48 2.77 -19.19 -6.79
CA LEU A 48 1.59 -19.81 -6.18
C LEU A 48 1.29 -19.18 -4.80
N GLU A 49 2.33 -19.02 -3.99
CA GLU A 49 2.23 -18.61 -2.60
C GLU A 49 1.92 -17.13 -2.43
N LEU A 50 2.72 -16.26 -3.04
CA LEU A 50 2.68 -14.82 -2.77
C LEU A 50 1.90 -14.03 -3.80
N PHE A 51 1.90 -14.48 -5.05
CA PHE A 51 1.40 -13.68 -6.16
C PHE A 51 0.02 -14.10 -6.66
N SER A 52 -0.48 -15.29 -6.32
CA SER A 52 -1.74 -15.78 -6.88
C SER A 52 -2.69 -16.44 -5.89
N MET A 53 -2.33 -17.55 -5.24
CA MET A 53 -3.30 -18.42 -4.54
C MET A 53 -3.18 -18.41 -3.02
N GLY A 54 -2.02 -18.06 -2.46
CA GLY A 54 -1.80 -18.19 -1.02
C GLY A 54 -1.54 -19.63 -0.59
N VAL A 55 -0.86 -19.78 0.55
CA VAL A 55 -0.52 -21.08 1.16
C VAL A 55 -1.76 -21.95 1.38
N GLY A 56 -1.62 -23.25 1.12
CA GLY A 56 -2.65 -24.26 1.42
C GLY A 56 -3.57 -24.60 0.25
N ASN A 57 -3.40 -23.94 -0.90
CA ASN A 57 -4.22 -24.14 -2.11
C ASN A 57 -3.52 -24.97 -3.21
N TYR A 58 -2.33 -25.51 -2.93
CA TYR A 58 -1.51 -26.29 -3.84
C TYR A 58 -0.69 -27.34 -3.07
N THR A 59 -0.19 -28.35 -3.78
CA THR A 59 0.70 -29.38 -3.23
C THR A 59 2.17 -29.07 -3.51
N GLU A 60 3.08 -29.80 -2.86
CA GLU A 60 4.51 -29.72 -3.19
C GLU A 60 4.81 -30.17 -4.62
N ASP A 61 4.04 -31.13 -5.14
CA ASP A 61 4.16 -31.58 -6.52
C ASP A 61 3.73 -30.46 -7.50
N ASP A 62 2.68 -29.69 -7.18
CA ASP A 62 2.30 -28.53 -7.99
C ASP A 62 3.41 -27.47 -8.08
N ILE A 63 4.18 -27.27 -7.00
CA ILE A 63 5.33 -26.36 -6.99
C ILE A 63 6.40 -26.84 -7.99
N LYS A 64 6.73 -28.13 -7.94
CA LYS A 64 7.73 -28.74 -8.84
C LYS A 64 7.29 -28.65 -10.29
N GLU A 65 6.04 -28.99 -10.58
CA GLU A 65 5.49 -28.95 -11.93
C GLU A 65 5.35 -27.52 -12.46
N CYS A 66 5.02 -26.56 -11.59
CA CYS A 66 5.06 -25.13 -11.93
C CYS A 66 6.49 -24.67 -12.25
N ALA A 67 7.48 -25.04 -11.43
CA ALA A 67 8.88 -24.70 -11.66
C ALA A 67 9.42 -25.29 -12.97
N ARG A 68 9.06 -26.54 -13.29
CA ARG A 68 9.37 -27.16 -14.59
C ARG A 68 8.80 -26.36 -15.77
N ALA A 69 7.59 -25.82 -15.64
CA ALA A 69 6.98 -25.01 -16.70
C ALA A 69 7.69 -23.66 -16.93
N PHE A 70 8.39 -23.11 -15.93
CA PHE A 70 9.17 -21.87 -16.05
C PHE A 70 10.64 -22.09 -16.49
N THR A 71 11.06 -23.32 -16.77
CA THR A 71 12.38 -23.59 -17.36
C THR A 71 12.52 -22.92 -18.73
N GLY A 72 13.72 -22.46 -19.06
CA GLY A 72 13.99 -21.71 -20.30
C GLY A 72 13.59 -20.23 -20.26
N TRP A 73 12.83 -19.77 -19.26
CA TRP A 73 12.53 -18.34 -19.08
C TRP A 73 13.70 -17.63 -18.41
N ARG A 74 14.46 -16.84 -19.16
CA ARG A 74 15.70 -16.24 -18.66
C ARG A 74 15.86 -14.78 -19.03
N VAL A 75 16.86 -14.16 -18.40
CA VAL A 75 17.37 -12.86 -18.83
C VAL A 75 18.43 -13.06 -19.91
N VAL A 76 18.38 -12.25 -20.96
CA VAL A 76 19.41 -12.19 -22.00
C VAL A 76 20.76 -11.76 -21.40
N ASN A 77 21.75 -12.66 -21.48
CA ASN A 77 23.17 -12.41 -21.18
C ASN A 77 23.40 -11.66 -19.84
N PRO A 78 22.98 -12.23 -18.70
CA PRO A 78 22.95 -11.55 -17.41
C PRO A 78 24.35 -11.13 -16.93
N GLU A 79 25.37 -11.95 -17.19
CA GLU A 79 26.76 -11.64 -16.86
C GLU A 79 27.26 -10.38 -17.58
N TYR A 80 27.06 -10.30 -18.89
CA TYR A 80 27.45 -9.13 -19.68
C TYR A 80 26.68 -7.88 -19.27
N MET A 81 25.38 -8.03 -18.99
CA MET A 81 24.54 -6.94 -18.51
C MET A 81 25.01 -6.42 -17.14
N SER A 82 25.42 -7.31 -16.24
CA SER A 82 26.00 -6.95 -14.94
C SER A 82 27.32 -6.17 -15.10
N ILE A 83 28.21 -6.61 -16.00
CA ILE A 83 29.48 -5.94 -16.29
C ILE A 83 29.24 -4.54 -16.84
N LYS A 84 28.29 -4.40 -17.78
CA LYS A 84 27.89 -3.09 -18.32
C LYS A 84 27.38 -2.16 -17.24
N MET A 85 26.64 -2.68 -16.26
CA MET A 85 26.11 -1.90 -15.14
C MET A 85 27.19 -1.46 -14.13
N ARG A 86 28.16 -2.33 -13.83
CA ARG A 86 29.26 -2.00 -12.89
C ARG A 86 30.23 -0.97 -13.45
N ASN A 87 30.48 -1.00 -14.76
CA ASN A 87 31.35 -0.05 -15.45
C ASN A 87 30.64 1.28 -15.82
N ASN A 88 29.48 1.55 -15.24
CA ASN A 88 28.55 2.60 -15.66
C ASN A 88 28.83 3.96 -14.99
N THR A 89 30.05 4.47 -15.12
CA THR A 89 30.39 5.84 -14.73
C THR A 89 29.89 6.80 -15.82
N ALA A 90 28.76 7.46 -15.56
CA ALA A 90 28.18 8.59 -16.30
C ALA A 90 27.77 8.33 -17.77
N ARG A 91 26.47 8.14 -18.03
CA ARG A 91 25.90 8.22 -19.39
C ARG A 91 24.70 9.17 -19.50
N PRO A 92 24.59 9.94 -20.59
CA PRO A 92 23.46 10.84 -20.86
C PRO A 92 22.16 10.15 -21.31
N TYR A 93 22.18 8.83 -21.60
CA TYR A 93 21.05 8.09 -22.18
C TYR A 93 20.41 7.04 -21.25
N GLY A 94 20.74 7.03 -19.95
CA GLY A 94 20.14 6.12 -18.97
C GLY A 94 20.71 4.70 -18.97
N TYR A 95 20.10 3.84 -18.14
CA TYR A 95 20.46 2.43 -17.97
C TYR A 95 19.93 1.58 -19.11
N ILE A 96 20.71 0.58 -19.56
CA ILE A 96 20.23 -0.40 -20.56
C ILE A 96 19.24 -1.32 -19.85
N ALA A 97 18.02 -1.42 -20.38
CA ALA A 97 17.01 -2.33 -19.85
C ALA A 97 17.47 -3.78 -20.00
N TRP A 98 17.31 -4.55 -18.92
CA TRP A 98 17.44 -6.01 -18.95
C TRP A 98 16.31 -6.56 -19.83
N GLN A 99 16.56 -7.68 -20.52
CA GLN A 99 15.64 -8.22 -21.51
C GLN A 99 15.30 -9.67 -21.18
N PHE A 100 14.04 -10.02 -21.37
CA PHE A 100 13.54 -11.39 -21.30
C PHE A 100 13.85 -12.15 -22.59
N GLU A 101 14.16 -13.44 -22.45
CA GLU A 101 14.23 -14.41 -23.53
C GLU A 101 13.67 -15.75 -23.06
N TYR A 102 12.98 -16.45 -23.97
CA TYR A 102 12.63 -17.83 -23.80
C TYR A 102 13.59 -18.70 -24.62
N ASP A 103 14.35 -19.56 -23.95
CA ASP A 103 15.22 -20.56 -24.56
C ASP A 103 14.51 -21.92 -24.59
N GLU A 104 13.95 -22.25 -25.76
CA GLU A 104 13.28 -23.52 -26.01
C GLU A 104 14.19 -24.73 -25.76
N ALA A 105 15.50 -24.61 -26.03
CA ALA A 105 16.43 -25.73 -25.83
C ALA A 105 16.65 -26.07 -24.35
N ASP A 106 16.38 -25.13 -23.44
CA ASP A 106 16.55 -25.26 -22.00
C ASP A 106 15.20 -25.48 -21.27
N HIS A 107 14.10 -25.55 -22.01
CA HIS A 107 12.80 -25.88 -21.48
C HIS A 107 12.62 -27.40 -21.29
N ASP A 108 11.97 -27.79 -20.19
CA ASP A 108 11.55 -29.16 -19.95
C ASP A 108 10.22 -29.44 -20.66
N HIS A 109 10.28 -30.14 -21.80
CA HIS A 109 9.11 -30.55 -22.59
C HIS A 109 8.40 -31.82 -22.06
N GLY A 110 8.78 -32.30 -20.88
CA GLY A 110 8.10 -33.42 -20.25
C GLY A 110 6.65 -33.07 -19.91
N ILE A 111 5.78 -34.08 -19.90
CA ILE A 111 4.41 -33.92 -19.42
C ILE A 111 4.42 -33.51 -17.95
N LYS A 112 3.63 -32.49 -17.63
CA LYS A 112 3.46 -31.90 -16.31
C LYS A 112 2.04 -32.12 -15.86
N ASN A 113 1.84 -32.43 -14.58
CA ASN A 113 0.52 -32.57 -13.96
C ASN A 113 0.37 -31.45 -12.94
N PHE A 114 -0.40 -30.43 -13.24
CA PHE A 114 -0.44 -29.20 -12.46
C PHE A 114 -1.88 -28.79 -12.20
N LEU A 115 -2.26 -28.70 -10.92
CA LEU A 115 -3.58 -28.28 -10.45
C LEU A 115 -4.75 -28.99 -11.15
N GLY A 116 -4.58 -30.29 -11.40
CA GLY A 116 -5.58 -31.16 -12.03
C GLY A 116 -5.59 -31.17 -13.57
N GLU A 117 -4.75 -30.38 -14.22
CA GLU A 117 -4.55 -30.40 -15.68
C GLU A 117 -3.23 -31.13 -16.03
N SER A 118 -3.17 -31.78 -17.21
CA SER A 118 -1.98 -32.49 -17.69
C SER A 118 -1.59 -32.06 -19.10
N GLY A 119 -0.32 -31.76 -19.33
CA GLY A 119 0.16 -31.32 -20.64
C GLY A 119 1.65 -31.00 -20.68
N ASP A 120 2.16 -30.69 -21.87
CA ASP A 120 3.48 -30.07 -22.03
C ASP A 120 3.34 -28.55 -21.80
N PHE A 121 3.24 -28.16 -20.53
CA PHE A 121 2.97 -26.78 -20.15
C PHE A 121 4.21 -25.91 -20.14
N ASN A 122 4.08 -24.69 -20.67
CA ASN A 122 5.03 -23.60 -20.52
C ASN A 122 4.51 -22.59 -19.46
N GLY A 123 5.33 -21.58 -19.13
CA GLY A 123 5.03 -20.58 -18.11
C GLY A 123 3.71 -19.81 -18.34
N GLU A 124 3.29 -19.61 -19.59
CA GLU A 124 2.00 -18.99 -19.90
C GLU A 124 0.82 -19.94 -19.60
N ASP A 125 0.97 -21.23 -19.89
CA ASP A 125 -0.08 -22.24 -19.67
C ASP A 125 -0.34 -22.44 -18.17
N VAL A 126 0.71 -22.48 -17.35
CA VAL A 126 0.53 -22.58 -15.89
C VAL A 126 -0.11 -21.33 -15.30
N VAL A 127 0.19 -20.13 -15.83
CA VAL A 127 -0.53 -18.90 -15.43
C VAL A 127 -2.01 -18.99 -15.78
N ASP A 128 -2.37 -19.57 -16.93
CA ASP A 128 -3.75 -19.79 -17.33
C ASP A 128 -4.48 -20.74 -16.39
N ILE A 129 -3.80 -21.83 -15.98
CA ILE A 129 -4.34 -22.79 -15.03
C ILE A 129 -4.54 -22.15 -13.66
N ILE A 130 -3.57 -21.35 -13.18
CA ILE A 130 -3.66 -20.60 -11.92
C ILE A 130 -4.87 -19.65 -11.94
N CYS A 131 -5.05 -18.88 -13.01
CA CYS A 131 -6.12 -17.88 -13.08
C CYS A 131 -7.53 -18.47 -13.04
N LYS A 132 -7.69 -19.74 -13.42
CA LYS A 132 -8.96 -20.48 -13.33
C LYS A 132 -9.29 -20.96 -11.91
N GLN A 133 -8.28 -21.13 -11.05
CA GLN A 133 -8.50 -21.66 -9.71
C GLN A 133 -9.30 -20.70 -8.85
N ASP A 134 -10.27 -21.24 -8.12
CA ASP A 134 -11.11 -20.52 -7.17
C ASP A 134 -10.32 -19.82 -6.05
N ALA A 135 -9.13 -20.34 -5.70
CA ALA A 135 -8.24 -19.75 -4.70
C ALA A 135 -7.65 -18.41 -5.15
N THR A 136 -7.35 -18.27 -6.45
CA THR A 136 -6.68 -17.09 -7.02
C THR A 136 -7.45 -15.78 -6.79
N PRO A 137 -8.71 -15.65 -7.24
CA PRO A 137 -9.45 -14.42 -7.01
C PRO A 137 -9.79 -14.18 -5.54
N ARG A 138 -9.88 -15.23 -4.71
CA ARG A 138 -10.10 -15.09 -3.26
C ARG A 138 -8.90 -14.44 -2.58
N PHE A 139 -7.70 -14.91 -2.91
CA PHE A 139 -6.45 -14.33 -2.41
C PHE A 139 -6.31 -12.86 -2.84
N ILE A 140 -6.51 -12.56 -4.13
CA ILE A 140 -6.45 -11.19 -4.67
C ILE A 140 -7.53 -10.31 -4.03
N ALA A 141 -8.77 -10.77 -3.93
CA ALA A 141 -9.87 -10.04 -3.31
C ALA A 141 -9.56 -9.70 -1.85
N ARG A 142 -8.97 -10.63 -1.09
CA ARG A 142 -8.58 -10.40 0.30
C ARG A 142 -7.43 -9.39 0.42
N GLN A 143 -6.47 -9.41 -0.49
CA GLN A 143 -5.42 -8.37 -0.57
C GLN A 143 -6.01 -6.99 -0.88
N LEU A 144 -6.95 -6.90 -1.84
CA LEU A 144 -7.63 -5.65 -2.17
C LEU A 144 -8.49 -5.14 -1.00
N TYR A 145 -9.20 -6.05 -0.33
CA TYR A 145 -9.98 -5.72 0.87
C TYR A 145 -9.07 -5.19 1.98
N HIS A 146 -7.96 -5.88 2.24
CA HIS A 146 -6.96 -5.48 3.23
C HIS A 146 -6.42 -4.07 2.95
N PHE A 147 -6.13 -3.76 1.69
CA PHE A 147 -5.54 -2.49 1.30
C PHE A 147 -6.54 -1.32 1.27
N PHE A 148 -7.79 -1.55 0.86
CA PHE A 148 -8.75 -0.47 0.60
C PHE A 148 -9.87 -0.33 1.64
N VAL A 149 -10.21 -1.40 2.37
CA VAL A 149 -11.44 -1.44 3.17
C VAL A 149 -11.14 -1.49 4.66
N ALA A 150 -10.48 -2.55 5.13
CA ALA A 150 -10.19 -2.76 6.55
C ALA A 150 -8.98 -3.67 6.72
N ASP A 151 -8.28 -3.54 7.84
CA ASP A 151 -7.14 -4.42 8.12
C ASP A 151 -7.57 -5.88 8.27
N GLU A 152 -6.85 -6.77 7.58
CA GLU A 152 -6.90 -8.22 7.70
C GLU A 152 -5.71 -8.68 8.54
N PRO A 153 -5.76 -9.89 9.14
CA PRO A 153 -4.59 -10.51 9.74
C PRO A 153 -3.42 -10.58 8.73
N PRO A 154 -2.17 -10.68 9.21
CA PRO A 154 -1.02 -10.93 8.33
C PRO A 154 -1.24 -12.14 7.41
N VAL A 155 -0.78 -12.05 6.16
CA VAL A 155 -0.99 -13.06 5.10
C VAL A 155 -0.70 -14.50 5.56
N PRO A 156 0.37 -14.80 6.33
CA PRO A 156 0.64 -16.16 6.80
C PRO A 156 -0.47 -16.78 7.68
N GLN A 157 -1.38 -15.98 8.23
CA GLN A 157 -2.49 -16.45 9.06
C GLN A 157 -3.76 -16.75 8.26
N TRP A 158 -3.82 -16.36 6.99
CA TRP A 158 -5.01 -16.54 6.14
C TRP A 158 -5.45 -17.99 5.94
N PRO A 159 -4.56 -19.00 5.91
CA PRO A 159 -4.97 -20.41 5.85
C PRO A 159 -5.71 -20.90 7.11
N HIS A 160 -5.65 -20.13 8.19
CA HIS A 160 -6.22 -20.51 9.50
C HIS A 160 -7.26 -19.51 10.01
N THR A 161 -7.45 -18.40 9.30
CA THR A 161 -8.33 -17.31 9.71
C THR A 161 -9.18 -16.89 8.53
N GLU A 162 -10.49 -17.03 8.68
CA GLU A 162 -11.47 -16.55 7.68
C GLU A 162 -11.32 -15.05 7.43
N PRO A 163 -11.66 -14.56 6.23
CA PRO A 163 -11.70 -13.12 5.95
C PRO A 163 -12.72 -12.44 6.86
N ARG A 164 -12.47 -11.18 7.19
CA ARG A 164 -13.33 -10.38 8.08
C ARG A 164 -14.74 -10.20 7.51
N ASP A 165 -14.85 -10.13 6.19
CA ASP A 165 -16.12 -10.00 5.45
C ASP A 165 -16.10 -10.98 4.26
N PRO A 166 -16.53 -12.24 4.47
CA PRO A 166 -16.57 -13.25 3.40
C PRO A 166 -17.48 -12.83 2.24
N GLU A 167 -18.61 -12.16 2.50
CA GLU A 167 -19.52 -11.70 1.45
C GLU A 167 -18.87 -10.65 0.54
N ALA A 168 -18.05 -9.75 1.08
CA ALA A 168 -17.29 -8.79 0.29
C ALA A 168 -16.29 -9.48 -0.64
N ILE A 169 -15.64 -10.55 -0.18
CA ILE A 169 -14.73 -11.36 -0.99
C ILE A 169 -15.51 -12.01 -2.14
N ASP A 170 -16.66 -12.62 -1.86
CA ASP A 170 -17.48 -13.28 -2.89
C ASP A 170 -17.96 -12.31 -3.98
N VAL A 171 -18.31 -11.07 -3.62
CA VAL A 171 -18.68 -10.02 -4.59
C VAL A 171 -17.53 -9.74 -5.57
N MET A 172 -16.30 -9.64 -5.08
CA MET A 172 -15.13 -9.39 -5.92
C MET A 172 -14.75 -10.62 -6.75
N VAL A 173 -14.82 -11.82 -6.16
CA VAL A 173 -14.56 -13.09 -6.87
C VAL A 173 -15.53 -13.28 -8.04
N LYS A 174 -16.80 -12.97 -7.83
CA LYS A 174 -17.80 -13.00 -8.91
C LYS A 174 -17.43 -12.03 -10.04
N ALA A 175 -17.06 -10.78 -9.70
CA ALA A 175 -16.64 -9.79 -10.68
C ALA A 175 -15.38 -10.22 -11.46
N TYR A 176 -14.45 -10.92 -10.81
CA TYR A 176 -13.26 -11.47 -11.45
C TYR A 176 -13.62 -12.46 -12.57
N PHE A 177 -14.47 -13.44 -12.29
CA PHE A 177 -14.85 -14.45 -13.29
C PHE A 177 -15.79 -13.91 -14.37
N GLU A 178 -16.75 -13.04 -14.03
CA GLU A 178 -17.69 -12.47 -15.01
C GLU A 178 -17.01 -11.54 -16.03
N HIS A 179 -15.82 -11.03 -15.71
CA HIS A 179 -15.09 -10.06 -16.52
C HIS A 179 -13.69 -10.52 -16.92
N ASP A 180 -13.52 -11.82 -17.19
CA ASP A 180 -12.28 -12.37 -17.76
C ASP A 180 -11.02 -12.01 -16.95
N TYR A 181 -11.12 -12.24 -15.64
CA TYR A 181 -10.06 -12.04 -14.65
C TYR A 181 -9.68 -10.56 -14.45
N SER A 182 -10.60 -9.61 -14.70
CA SER A 182 -10.32 -8.18 -14.63
C SER A 182 -10.17 -7.64 -13.20
N ILE A 183 -8.98 -7.11 -12.89
CA ILE A 183 -8.72 -6.40 -11.62
C ILE A 183 -9.55 -5.12 -11.51
N LYS A 184 -9.75 -4.40 -12.64
CA LYS A 184 -10.61 -3.22 -12.67
C LYS A 184 -12.05 -3.55 -12.28
N ALA A 185 -12.59 -4.66 -12.77
CA ALA A 185 -13.94 -5.08 -12.41
C ALA A 185 -14.06 -5.37 -10.90
N MET A 186 -13.07 -6.05 -10.31
CA MET A 186 -13.02 -6.27 -8.86
C MET A 186 -13.02 -4.95 -8.07
N LEU A 187 -12.15 -4.00 -8.46
CA LEU A 187 -12.08 -2.68 -7.83
C LEU A 187 -13.40 -1.90 -7.98
N GLN A 188 -14.04 -1.97 -9.15
CA GLN A 188 -15.35 -1.33 -9.37
C GLN A 188 -16.44 -1.96 -8.50
N ALA A 189 -16.47 -3.29 -8.38
CA ALA A 189 -17.42 -3.98 -7.52
C ALA A 189 -17.23 -3.60 -6.05
N MET A 190 -15.99 -3.56 -5.59
CA MET A 190 -15.62 -3.15 -4.23
C MET A 190 -15.98 -1.69 -3.94
N PHE A 191 -15.52 -0.72 -4.74
CA PHE A 191 -15.77 0.71 -4.46
C PHE A 191 -17.25 1.11 -4.59
N ASN A 192 -18.04 0.36 -5.37
CA ASN A 192 -19.47 0.62 -5.51
C ASN A 192 -20.34 -0.21 -4.55
N SER A 193 -19.77 -1.09 -3.72
CA SER A 193 -20.52 -1.91 -2.78
C SER A 193 -21.08 -1.11 -1.60
N ASP A 194 -22.01 -1.72 -0.87
CA ASP A 194 -22.53 -1.14 0.37
C ASP A 194 -21.54 -1.31 1.54
N PHE A 195 -20.77 -2.40 1.57
CA PHE A 195 -19.76 -2.63 2.61
C PHE A 195 -18.68 -1.54 2.59
N PHE A 196 -18.23 -1.09 1.40
CA PHE A 196 -17.22 -0.04 1.28
C PHE A 196 -17.74 1.34 1.75
N LYS A 197 -19.04 1.57 1.60
CA LYS A 197 -19.69 2.83 2.00
C LYS A 197 -20.22 2.81 3.44
N SER A 198 -20.13 1.66 4.10
CA SER A 198 -20.60 1.46 5.45
C SER A 198 -19.87 2.37 6.45
N LYS A 199 -20.46 2.54 7.64
CA LYS A 199 -19.76 3.26 8.73
C LYS A 199 -18.60 2.45 9.29
N ASP A 200 -18.71 1.11 9.25
CA ASP A 200 -17.74 0.19 9.83
C ASP A 200 -16.44 0.12 9.01
N ALA A 201 -16.48 0.43 7.72
CA ALA A 201 -15.31 0.54 6.86
C ALA A 201 -14.54 1.86 7.01
N ARG A 202 -15.12 2.88 7.66
CA ARG A 202 -14.45 4.18 7.85
C ARG A 202 -13.46 4.07 9.00
N PHE A 203 -12.21 4.50 8.79
CA PHE A 203 -11.16 4.43 9.83
C PHE A 203 -10.90 3.00 10.30
N ALA A 204 -11.15 2.01 9.45
CA ALA A 204 -11.00 0.59 9.75
C ALA A 204 -9.60 0.06 9.43
N ARG A 205 -8.73 0.91 8.87
CA ARG A 205 -7.36 0.56 8.49
C ARG A 205 -6.35 1.52 9.08
N ILE A 206 -5.17 1.01 9.44
CA ILE A 206 -4.01 1.84 9.76
C ILE A 206 -3.40 2.40 8.47
N LYS A 207 -3.25 3.73 8.41
CA LYS A 207 -2.55 4.42 7.31
C LYS A 207 -1.15 3.84 7.17
N SER A 208 -0.75 3.48 5.96
CA SER A 208 0.66 3.19 5.68
C SER A 208 1.53 4.44 5.94
N PRO A 209 2.82 4.29 6.23
CA PRO A 209 3.69 5.45 6.42
C PRO A 209 3.66 6.46 5.27
N ALA A 210 3.59 5.99 4.03
CA ALA A 210 3.46 6.84 2.85
C ALA A 210 2.15 7.65 2.88
N GLU A 211 1.02 7.03 3.20
CA GLU A 211 -0.27 7.71 3.29
C GLU A 211 -0.31 8.73 4.43
N MET A 212 0.26 8.39 5.59
CA MET A 212 0.35 9.31 6.72
C MET A 212 1.19 10.54 6.34
N VAL A 213 2.38 10.31 5.78
CA VAL A 213 3.30 11.39 5.40
C VAL A 213 2.69 12.29 4.33
N VAL A 214 2.18 11.70 3.25
CA VAL A 214 1.58 12.46 2.14
C VAL A 214 0.29 13.16 2.57
N GLY A 215 -0.55 12.52 3.38
CA GLY A 215 -1.77 13.09 3.93
C GLY A 215 -1.48 14.32 4.80
N THR A 216 -0.52 14.21 5.71
CA THR A 216 -0.07 15.32 6.58
C THR A 216 0.46 16.49 5.76
N LEU A 217 1.33 16.22 4.77
CA LEU A 217 1.88 17.27 3.91
C LEU A 217 0.79 17.97 3.08
N ARG A 218 -0.21 17.24 2.60
CA ARG A 218 -1.35 17.82 1.88
C ARG A 218 -2.16 18.77 2.77
N LEU A 219 -2.39 18.41 4.04
CA LEU A 219 -3.05 19.29 5.00
C LEU A 219 -2.27 20.60 5.22
N ALA A 220 -0.94 20.54 5.18
CA ALA A 220 -0.08 21.73 5.26
C ALA A 220 0.02 22.54 3.94
N GLY A 221 -0.71 22.15 2.89
CA GLY A 221 -0.72 22.85 1.59
C GLY A 221 0.20 22.23 0.54
N GLY A 222 0.69 21.01 0.78
CA GLY A 222 1.52 20.25 -0.15
C GLY A 222 2.98 20.67 -0.14
N ILE A 223 3.74 20.10 -1.08
CA ILE A 223 5.15 20.41 -1.31
C ILE A 223 5.35 20.79 -2.78
N GLY A 224 6.17 21.80 -3.04
CA GLY A 224 6.68 22.06 -4.38
C GLY A 224 7.70 20.98 -4.75
N VAL A 225 7.72 20.54 -6.01
CA VAL A 225 8.69 19.54 -6.52
C VAL A 225 9.53 20.19 -7.61
N PRO A 226 10.87 20.08 -7.59
CA PRO A 226 11.70 19.39 -6.59
C PRO A 226 11.92 20.23 -5.30
N SER A 227 11.98 19.58 -4.14
CA SER A 227 12.28 20.23 -2.85
C SER A 227 12.96 19.30 -1.84
N MET A 228 13.67 19.89 -0.87
CA MET A 228 14.25 19.15 0.26
C MET A 228 13.18 18.47 1.13
N ASP A 229 11.97 19.03 1.17
CA ASP A 229 10.81 18.44 1.84
C ASP A 229 10.46 17.06 1.24
N THR A 230 10.71 16.85 -0.06
CA THR A 230 10.48 15.56 -0.72
C THR A 230 11.42 14.48 -0.18
N TYR A 231 12.71 14.79 -0.02
CA TYR A 231 13.69 13.86 0.56
C TYR A 231 13.41 13.57 2.02
N THR A 232 13.03 14.60 2.78
CA THR A 232 12.66 14.45 4.20
C THR A 232 11.44 13.54 4.33
N ALA A 233 10.42 13.72 3.49
CA ALA A 233 9.23 12.88 3.47
C ALA A 233 9.57 11.40 3.18
N ALA A 234 10.41 11.14 2.19
CA ALA A 234 10.85 9.79 1.85
C ALA A 234 11.61 9.12 3.01
N ASN A 235 12.58 9.82 3.60
CA ASN A 235 13.35 9.29 4.74
C ASN A 235 12.48 9.00 5.95
N VAL A 236 11.52 9.88 6.23
CA VAL A 236 10.58 9.71 7.35
C VAL A 236 9.68 8.49 7.13
N SER A 237 9.20 8.27 5.90
CA SER A 237 8.47 7.05 5.54
C SER A 237 9.33 5.79 5.77
N ALA A 238 10.62 5.84 5.40
CA ALA A 238 11.56 4.75 5.64
C ALA A 238 11.77 4.47 7.14
N TYR A 239 11.92 5.50 7.98
CA TYR A 239 12.04 5.34 9.44
C TYR A 239 10.79 4.76 10.10
N MET A 240 9.63 4.85 9.45
CA MET A 240 8.38 4.25 9.88
C MET A 240 8.16 2.83 9.33
N GLY A 241 9.13 2.29 8.57
CA GLY A 241 9.09 0.92 8.04
C GLY A 241 8.73 0.81 6.56
N GLN A 242 8.47 1.92 5.85
CA GLN A 242 8.14 1.89 4.42
C GLN A 242 9.11 2.73 3.59
N ASP A 243 10.24 2.12 3.20
CA ASP A 243 11.23 2.73 2.32
C ASP A 243 10.79 2.65 0.86
N LEU A 244 10.32 3.77 0.31
CA LEU A 244 9.68 3.78 -1.01
C LEU A 244 10.63 3.24 -2.10
N LEU A 245 10.12 2.31 -2.91
CA LEU A 245 10.86 1.61 -3.98
C LEU A 245 11.88 0.57 -3.48
N ASN A 246 11.93 0.30 -2.18
CA ASN A 246 12.87 -0.63 -1.59
C ASN A 246 12.15 -1.57 -0.59
N PRO A 247 11.31 -2.50 -1.08
CA PRO A 247 10.59 -3.43 -0.24
C PRO A 247 11.56 -4.38 0.50
N PRO A 248 11.21 -4.82 1.72
CA PRO A 248 12.07 -5.70 2.52
C PRO A 248 12.19 -7.12 1.94
N SER A 249 11.18 -7.59 1.20
CA SER A 249 11.14 -8.88 0.52
C SER A 249 10.29 -8.79 -0.75
N VAL A 250 10.19 -9.89 -1.50
CA VAL A 250 9.27 -10.03 -2.65
C VAL A 250 7.79 -9.84 -2.29
N GLU A 251 7.43 -10.13 -1.04
CA GLU A 251 6.07 -9.95 -0.51
C GLU A 251 5.68 -8.47 -0.41
N GLY A 252 6.66 -7.56 -0.44
CA GLY A 252 6.43 -6.14 -0.19
C GLY A 252 6.39 -5.83 1.30
N TRP A 253 5.47 -4.95 1.70
CA TRP A 253 5.30 -4.58 3.10
C TRP A 253 4.02 -5.17 3.67
N GLN A 254 4.12 -5.68 4.89
CA GLN A 254 2.96 -6.09 5.67
C GLN A 254 2.14 -4.86 6.08
N GLY A 255 0.82 -4.95 5.97
CA GLY A 255 -0.11 -3.87 6.29
C GLY A 255 -0.55 -3.85 7.76
N GLY A 256 -1.54 -3.02 8.05
CA GLY A 256 -2.22 -2.97 9.34
C GLY A 256 -1.34 -2.70 10.55
N GLU A 257 -1.47 -3.54 11.58
CA GLU A 257 -0.84 -3.34 12.89
C GLU A 257 0.70 -3.37 12.83
N GLU A 258 1.29 -4.01 11.82
CA GLU A 258 2.75 -4.05 11.59
C GLU A 258 3.34 -2.65 11.36
N TRP A 259 2.51 -1.69 10.93
CA TRP A 259 2.95 -0.30 10.84
C TRP A 259 3.20 0.35 12.20
N ILE A 260 2.64 -0.18 13.29
CA ILE A 260 2.66 0.42 14.62
C ILE A 260 3.58 -0.37 15.54
N ASN A 261 4.74 0.21 15.83
CA ASN A 261 5.60 -0.19 16.94
C ASN A 261 6.08 1.06 17.69
N THR A 262 6.70 0.87 18.85
CA THR A 262 7.13 1.98 19.72
C THR A 262 8.01 3.00 18.99
N GLY A 263 8.89 2.57 18.09
CA GLY A 263 9.76 3.46 17.31
C GLY A 263 9.00 4.20 16.21
N ALA A 264 8.28 3.47 15.36
CA ALA A 264 7.51 4.02 14.25
C ALA A 264 6.44 5.01 14.74
N TYR A 265 5.78 4.72 15.85
CA TYR A 265 4.76 5.59 16.43
C TYR A 265 5.32 6.96 16.88
N VAL A 266 6.51 6.98 17.48
CA VAL A 266 7.20 8.24 17.85
C VAL A 266 7.56 9.04 16.59
N HIS A 267 8.07 8.39 15.55
CA HIS A 267 8.33 9.06 14.27
C HIS A 267 7.05 9.65 13.67
N ARG A 268 5.92 8.93 13.76
CA ARG A 268 4.62 9.38 13.26
C ARG A 268 4.16 10.66 13.94
N ILE A 269 4.10 10.65 15.26
CA ILE A 269 3.73 11.79 16.09
C ILE A 269 4.64 13.00 15.83
N ASN A 270 5.95 12.79 15.84
CA ASN A 270 6.91 13.87 15.66
C ASN A 270 6.81 14.51 14.28
N PHE A 271 6.62 13.71 13.23
CA PHE A 271 6.45 14.22 11.87
C PHE A 271 5.15 15.03 11.73
N ALA A 272 4.02 14.44 12.14
CA ALA A 272 2.73 15.10 12.03
C ALA A 272 2.69 16.41 12.81
N SER A 273 3.13 16.38 14.07
CA SER A 273 3.22 17.57 14.92
C SER A 273 4.15 18.64 14.35
N LYS A 274 5.32 18.27 13.81
CA LYS A 274 6.26 19.22 13.20
C LYS A 274 5.67 19.92 11.99
N VAL A 275 5.01 19.17 11.10
CA VAL A 275 4.43 19.73 9.87
C VAL A 275 3.24 20.63 10.17
N ILE A 276 2.33 20.19 11.05
CA ILE A 276 1.14 20.95 11.44
C ILE A 276 1.49 22.17 12.30
N GLY A 277 2.57 22.11 13.08
CA GLY A 277 3.04 23.21 13.91
C GLY A 277 3.65 24.39 13.14
N ASP A 278 3.92 24.23 11.85
CA ASP A 278 4.55 25.26 11.03
C ASP A 278 3.50 26.24 10.47
N ALA A 279 3.28 27.34 11.19
CA ALA A 279 2.36 28.42 10.80
C ALA A 279 2.70 29.09 9.46
N SER A 280 3.94 28.94 8.96
CA SER A 280 4.35 29.50 7.67
C SER A 280 3.79 28.71 6.49
N LYS A 281 3.35 27.47 6.72
CA LYS A 281 2.76 26.61 5.70
C LYS A 281 1.36 27.13 5.32
N PRO A 282 1.05 27.30 4.03
CA PRO A 282 -0.20 27.92 3.58
C PRO A 282 -1.44 27.11 3.98
N GLY A 283 -1.35 25.79 4.02
CA GLY A 283 -2.47 24.95 4.47
C GLY A 283 -2.77 25.13 5.96
N ILE A 284 -1.74 25.28 6.79
CA ILE A 284 -1.90 25.52 8.23
C ILE A 284 -2.51 26.90 8.47
N ARG A 285 -2.00 27.93 7.78
CA ARG A 285 -2.61 29.27 7.83
C ARG A 285 -4.08 29.24 7.43
N SER A 286 -4.41 28.54 6.34
CA SER A 286 -5.79 28.37 5.90
C SER A 286 -6.68 27.65 6.93
N LEU A 287 -6.16 26.65 7.64
CA LEU A 287 -6.89 25.97 8.71
C LEU A 287 -7.17 26.92 9.89
N VAL A 288 -6.16 27.68 10.32
CA VAL A 288 -6.30 28.67 11.41
C VAL A 288 -7.33 29.74 11.04
N ASP A 289 -7.23 30.31 9.84
CA ASP A 289 -8.17 31.33 9.36
C ASP A 289 -9.61 30.78 9.28
N ARG A 290 -9.79 29.49 8.95
CA ARG A 290 -11.12 28.85 8.94
C ARG A 290 -11.70 28.64 10.34
N VAL A 291 -10.87 28.37 11.34
CA VAL A 291 -11.34 28.28 12.74
C VAL A 291 -11.77 29.68 13.21
N GLY A 292 -10.93 30.70 13.02
CA GLY A 292 -11.24 32.07 13.42
C GLY A 292 -12.43 32.66 12.65
N GLY A 293 -12.56 32.34 11.35
CA GLY A 293 -13.65 32.84 10.51
C GLY A 293 -15.03 32.25 10.83
N ARG A 294 -15.11 31.14 11.57
CA ARG A 294 -16.40 30.53 11.98
C ARG A 294 -17.07 31.24 13.15
N THR A 295 -16.38 32.16 13.83
CA THR A 295 -16.83 32.69 15.12
C THR A 295 -17.50 34.05 15.01
N ASP A 296 -17.50 34.72 13.85
CA ASP A 296 -17.99 36.09 13.66
C ASP A 296 -17.51 37.05 14.79
N ASN A 297 -16.24 36.90 15.22
CA ASN A 297 -15.59 37.58 16.36
C ASN A 297 -16.19 37.29 17.75
N SER A 298 -17.06 36.29 17.87
CA SER A 298 -17.54 35.78 19.15
C SER A 298 -16.46 34.93 19.84
N PRO A 299 -16.45 34.85 21.18
CA PRO A 299 -15.59 33.92 21.88
C PRO A 299 -15.83 32.47 21.42
N LEU A 300 -14.77 31.69 21.26
CA LEU A 300 -14.83 30.27 20.88
C LEU A 300 -14.52 29.38 22.10
N PRO A 301 -15.53 28.68 22.63
CA PRO A 301 -15.36 27.76 23.75
C PRO A 301 -14.44 26.57 23.41
N PRO A 302 -13.79 25.94 24.42
CA PRO A 302 -12.90 24.80 24.24
C PRO A 302 -13.50 23.60 23.50
N ASP A 303 -14.75 23.24 23.78
CA ASP A 303 -15.47 22.14 23.14
C ASP A 303 -15.68 22.42 21.64
N GLN A 304 -16.12 23.63 21.30
CA GLN A 304 -16.31 24.06 19.92
C GLN A 304 -14.98 24.17 19.15
N LEU A 305 -13.90 24.58 19.82
CA LEU A 305 -12.55 24.58 19.25
C LEU A 305 -12.14 23.16 18.85
N VAL A 306 -12.29 22.19 19.76
CA VAL A 306 -11.92 20.78 19.51
C VAL A 306 -12.74 20.22 18.36
N ASP A 307 -14.07 20.38 18.38
CA ASP A 307 -14.96 19.87 17.33
C ASP A 307 -14.65 20.51 15.97
N THR A 308 -14.39 21.82 15.94
CA THR A 308 -13.99 22.51 14.71
C THR A 308 -12.66 21.98 14.16
N CYS A 309 -11.65 21.77 15.00
CA CYS A 309 -10.36 21.22 14.57
C CYS A 309 -10.51 19.79 14.01
N LEU A 310 -11.31 18.94 14.67
CA LEU A 310 -11.60 17.57 14.22
C LEU A 310 -12.33 17.53 12.88
N GLU A 311 -13.27 18.44 12.66
CA GLU A 311 -13.97 18.59 11.38
C GLU A 311 -13.05 19.05 10.25
N LEU A 312 -12.16 20.01 10.53
CA LEU A 312 -11.30 20.60 9.50
C LEU A 312 -10.20 19.65 9.00
N LEU A 313 -9.76 18.71 9.85
CA LEU A 313 -8.71 17.74 9.53
C LEU A 313 -9.20 16.48 8.78
N GLY A 314 -10.51 16.37 8.50
CA GLY A 314 -11.07 15.27 7.71
C GLY A 314 -12.13 14.47 8.47
N PRO A 315 -13.27 15.10 8.79
CA PRO A 315 -14.22 14.75 9.87
C PRO A 315 -13.88 13.47 10.64
N MET A 316 -12.93 13.60 11.57
CA MET A 316 -12.35 12.44 12.26
C MET A 316 -13.21 12.05 13.46
N PRO A 317 -13.80 10.85 13.48
CA PRO A 317 -14.41 10.30 14.68
C PRO A 317 -13.28 9.97 15.67
N VAL A 318 -13.41 10.48 16.88
CA VAL A 318 -12.49 10.19 17.98
C VAL A 318 -13.24 9.51 19.12
N LEU A 319 -12.52 8.73 19.93
CA LEU A 319 -13.09 8.18 21.15
C LEU A 319 -13.52 9.32 22.09
N GLU A 320 -14.58 9.09 22.88
CA GLU A 320 -15.05 10.11 23.83
C GLU A 320 -13.96 10.48 24.84
N THR A 321 -13.12 9.51 25.23
CA THR A 321 -11.96 9.74 26.10
C THR A 321 -10.92 10.65 25.45
N THR A 322 -10.62 10.45 24.16
CA THR A 322 -9.72 11.31 23.38
C THR A 322 -10.30 12.73 23.29
N ARG A 323 -11.59 12.84 22.93
CA ARG A 323 -12.29 14.12 22.83
C ARG A 323 -12.27 14.88 24.15
N GLN A 324 -12.64 14.24 25.25
CA GLN A 324 -12.65 14.87 26.57
C GLN A 324 -11.23 15.30 26.98
N GLY A 325 -10.20 14.50 26.72
CA GLY A 325 -8.81 14.88 27.00
C GLY A 325 -8.35 16.12 26.24
N LEU A 326 -8.76 16.28 24.97
CA LEU A 326 -8.49 17.48 24.18
C LEU A 326 -9.23 18.71 24.74
N ILE A 327 -10.49 18.53 25.15
CA ILE A 327 -11.31 19.60 25.76
C ILE A 327 -10.71 20.05 27.10
N ASP A 328 -10.32 19.11 27.96
CA ASP A 328 -9.70 19.40 29.25
C ASP A 328 -8.37 20.16 29.06
N TYR A 329 -7.62 19.84 28.01
CA TYR A 329 -6.40 20.56 27.67
C TYR A 329 -6.70 21.99 27.18
N ALA A 330 -7.65 22.16 26.26
CA ALA A 330 -8.06 23.47 25.78
C ALA A 330 -8.72 24.33 26.87
N GLY A 331 -9.39 23.72 27.85
CA GLY A 331 -10.02 24.40 28.98
C GLY A 331 -9.03 25.23 29.81
N LYS A 332 -7.74 24.87 29.80
CA LYS A 332 -6.67 25.65 30.44
C LYS A 332 -6.48 27.03 29.83
N TRP A 333 -6.94 27.25 28.60
CA TRP A 333 -6.84 28.52 27.87
C TRP A 333 -8.06 29.42 28.05
N GLY A 334 -9.19 28.87 28.50
CA GLY A 334 -10.51 29.50 28.42
C GLY A 334 -10.95 29.71 26.96
N ASP A 335 -11.94 30.59 26.78
CA ASP A 335 -12.46 30.90 25.44
C ASP A 335 -11.42 31.64 24.60
N LEU A 336 -11.28 31.23 23.35
CA LEU A 336 -10.45 31.93 22.37
C LEU A 336 -11.16 33.21 21.92
N ARG A 337 -10.39 34.27 21.68
CA ARG A 337 -10.91 35.59 21.31
C ARG A 337 -10.30 36.09 20.02
N PHE A 338 -11.10 36.79 19.22
CA PHE A 338 -10.73 37.27 17.88
C PHE A 338 -11.01 38.77 17.69
N ASP A 339 -11.17 39.51 18.79
CA ASP A 339 -11.63 40.91 18.80
C ASP A 339 -10.51 41.95 18.78
N SER A 340 -9.25 41.53 18.93
CA SER A 340 -8.07 42.40 18.84
C SER A 340 -6.90 41.66 18.20
N PRO A 341 -5.93 42.37 17.58
CA PRO A 341 -4.76 41.74 16.96
C PRO A 341 -3.97 40.83 17.91
N ASP A 342 -3.82 41.23 19.18
CA ASP A 342 -3.11 40.43 20.19
C ASP A 342 -3.90 39.17 20.57
N ALA A 343 -5.22 39.29 20.71
CA ALA A 343 -6.10 38.14 20.96
C ALA A 343 -6.09 37.15 19.79
N ILE A 344 -6.11 37.65 18.55
CA ILE A 344 -6.01 36.83 17.34
C ILE A 344 -4.67 36.09 17.33
N ALA A 345 -3.56 36.78 17.56
CA ALA A 345 -2.22 36.15 17.55
C ALA A 345 -2.07 35.05 18.63
N GLU A 346 -2.71 35.22 19.79
CA GLU A 346 -2.71 34.23 20.85
C GLU A 346 -3.66 33.05 20.54
N SER A 347 -4.85 33.33 19.98
CA SER A 347 -5.79 32.31 19.52
C SER A 347 -5.19 31.47 18.38
N ASP A 348 -4.51 32.09 17.42
CA ASP A 348 -3.82 31.41 16.31
C ASP A 348 -2.83 30.35 16.84
N LYS A 349 -2.03 30.70 17.85
CA LYS A 349 -1.09 29.75 18.48
C LYS A 349 -1.82 28.58 19.14
N ARG A 350 -2.92 28.85 19.86
CA ARG A 350 -3.72 27.82 20.54
C ARG A 350 -4.41 26.89 19.55
N ILE A 351 -4.91 27.42 18.44
CA ILE A 351 -5.46 26.64 17.34
C ILE A 351 -4.40 25.69 16.77
N ILE A 352 -3.19 26.20 16.49
CA ILE A 352 -2.08 25.37 15.99
C ILE A 352 -1.74 24.26 16.99
N ILE A 353 -1.63 24.57 18.28
CA ILE A 353 -1.36 23.55 19.31
C ILE A 353 -2.48 22.50 19.32
N MET A 354 -3.75 22.92 19.19
CA MET A 354 -4.86 21.97 19.14
C MET A 354 -4.80 21.08 17.90
N LEU A 355 -4.51 21.64 16.72
CA LEU A 355 -4.32 20.86 15.50
C LEU A 355 -3.16 19.87 15.65
N GLN A 356 -2.05 20.27 16.28
CA GLN A 356 -0.93 19.38 16.59
C GLN A 356 -1.35 18.24 17.50
N LEU A 357 -2.10 18.50 18.58
CA LEU A 357 -2.57 17.44 19.48
C LEU A 357 -3.48 16.44 18.76
N VAL A 358 -4.39 16.94 17.92
CA VAL A 358 -5.30 16.09 17.14
C VAL A 358 -4.53 15.15 16.20
N VAL A 359 -3.51 15.63 15.48
CA VAL A 359 -2.74 14.73 14.58
C VAL A 359 -1.81 13.75 15.31
N THR A 360 -1.70 13.87 16.63
CA THR A 360 -0.93 12.91 17.46
C THR A 360 -1.80 11.84 18.11
N THR A 361 -3.12 11.87 17.90
CA THR A 361 -4.01 10.85 18.41
C THR A 361 -3.88 9.55 17.63
N GLN A 362 -4.38 8.46 18.23
CA GLN A 362 -4.44 7.15 17.59
C GLN A 362 -5.35 7.19 16.35
N GLU A 363 -6.47 7.89 16.43
CA GLU A 363 -7.48 7.97 15.36
C GLU A 363 -6.93 8.68 14.12
N TYR A 364 -6.01 9.64 14.28
CA TYR A 364 -5.30 10.23 13.15
C TYR A 364 -4.44 9.20 12.38
N GLN A 365 -4.05 8.09 13.00
CA GLN A 365 -3.29 7.03 12.32
C GLN A 365 -4.18 6.12 11.47
N MET A 366 -5.52 6.24 11.57
CA MET A 366 -6.50 5.36 10.91
C MET A 366 -7.13 6.02 9.67
N VAL A 367 -7.54 5.26 8.65
CA VAL A 367 -8.21 5.75 7.43
C VAL A 367 -9.39 4.87 7.03
#